data_AF-X1MB28-F1
#
_entry.id   AF-X1MB28-F1
#
_cell.length_a   1.000
_cell.length_b   1.000
_cell.length_c   1.000
_cell.angle_alpha   90.00
_cell.angle_beta   90.00
_cell.angle_gamma   90.00
#
_symmetry.space_group_name_H-M   'P 1'
#
loop_
_entity.id
_entity.type
_entity.pdbx_description
1 polymer ?
#
loop_
_entity_poly.entity_id
_entity_poly.type
_entity_poly.pdbx_seq_one_letter_code
_entity_poly.pdbx_strand_id
1 'polypeptide(L)' 'APFLLDEGLTIFTFNHDGSSNFIVELLSIEGSLADLLVNEIGSYEGSKAVGIQQGALFGPEPGIHLLNITADGNWSITIE' A
#
# COMPACT_ATOMS: atom_id res chain seq x y z
N ALA A 1 -10.05 -1.11 -5.21
CA ALA A 1 -11.19 -0.21 -4.95
C ALA A 1 -10.72 0.90 -4.03
N PRO A 2 -11.32 2.10 -4.07
CA PRO A 2 -10.98 3.15 -3.12
C PRO A 2 -11.33 2.75 -1.69
N PHE A 3 -10.53 3.18 -0.72
CA PHE A 3 -10.75 2.97 0.71
C PHE A 3 -10.35 4.22 1.50
N LEU A 4 -10.95 4.42 2.67
CA LEU A 4 -10.66 5.55 3.54
C LEU A 4 -9.48 5.20 4.47
N LEU A 5 -8.55 6.13 4.62
CA LEU A 5 -7.53 6.13 5.66
C LEU A 5 -7.79 7.32 6.59
N ASP A 6 -7.96 7.03 7.88
CA ASP A 6 -8.07 8.03 8.93
C ASP A 6 -6.69 8.41 9.47
N GLU A 7 -6.59 9.56 10.12
CA GLU A 7 -5.36 9.97 10.81
C GLU A 7 -4.95 8.94 11.87
N GLY A 8 -3.67 8.56 11.90
CA GLY A 8 -3.16 7.55 12.82
C GLY A 8 -2.16 6.60 12.18
N LEU A 9 -2.20 5.34 12.63
CA LEU A 9 -1.32 4.28 12.14
C LEU A 9 -2.19 3.21 11.48
N THR A 10 -1.88 2.87 10.24
CA THR A 10 -2.50 1.75 9.51
C THR A 10 -1.47 0.69 9.21
N ILE A 11 -1.85 -0.58 9.35
CA ILE A 11 -0.99 -1.71 9.02
C ILE A 11 -1.52 -2.36 7.74
N PHE A 12 -0.62 -2.51 6.77
CA PHE A 12 -0.87 -3.28 5.57
C PHE A 12 -0.13 -4.61 5.70
N THR A 13 -0.84 -5.72 5.51
CA THR A 13 -0.27 -7.06 5.46
C THR A 13 -0.45 -7.64 4.08
N PHE A 14 0.62 -8.18 3.51
CA PHE A 14 0.69 -8.62 2.12
C PHE A 14 1.10 -10.08 2.03
N ASN A 15 0.55 -10.76 1.03
CA ASN A 15 1.03 -12.06 0.57
C ASN A 15 1.09 -12.04 -0.97
N HIS A 16 2.13 -12.64 -1.55
CA HIS A 16 2.29 -12.88 -2.97
C HIS A 16 2.99 -14.23 -3.19
N ASP A 17 2.47 -15.06 -4.10
CA ASP A 17 3.01 -16.39 -4.42
C ASP A 17 3.70 -16.46 -5.80
N GLY A 18 3.86 -15.32 -6.48
CA GLY A 18 4.52 -15.22 -7.78
C GLY A 18 6.04 -15.31 -7.72
N SER A 19 6.67 -15.12 -8.88
CA SER A 19 8.11 -15.32 -9.08
C SER A 19 8.83 -14.07 -9.58
N SER A 20 8.09 -13.03 -9.95
CA SER A 20 8.58 -11.78 -10.51
C SER A 20 8.13 -10.61 -9.63
N ASN A 21 8.03 -9.41 -10.22
CA ASN A 21 7.72 -8.18 -9.50
C ASN A 21 6.41 -8.29 -8.72
N PHE A 22 6.50 -7.99 -7.42
CA PHE A 22 5.37 -7.63 -6.57
C PHE A 22 5.57 -6.20 -6.08
N ILE A 23 4.82 -5.28 -6.69
CA ILE A 23 4.90 -3.84 -6.42
C ILE A 23 3.52 -3.39 -5.97
N VAL A 24 3.46 -2.75 -4.80
CA VAL A 24 2.24 -2.17 -4.25
C VAL A 24 2.50 -0.70 -3.93
N GLU A 25 1.78 0.16 -4.61
CA GLU A 25 1.82 1.62 -4.43
C GLU A 25 0.54 2.08 -3.74
N LEU A 26 0.68 2.89 -2.70
CA LEU A 26 -0.41 3.65 -2.11
C LEU A 26 -0.53 4.97 -2.85
N LEU A 27 -1.70 5.21 -3.45
CA LEU A 27 -1.99 6.44 -4.17
C LEU A 27 -3.08 7.24 -3.46
N SER A 28 -3.02 8.57 -3.56
CA SER A 28 -4.15 9.44 -3.24
C SER A 28 -5.31 9.22 -4.23
N ILE A 29 -6.51 9.73 -3.93
CA ILE A 29 -7.64 9.64 -4.86
C ILE A 29 -7.39 10.36 -6.20
N GLU A 30 -6.49 11.34 -6.21
CA GLU A 30 -6.02 12.03 -7.42
C GLU A 30 -4.98 11.23 -8.21
N GLY A 31 -4.56 10.06 -7.70
CA GLY A 31 -3.59 9.18 -8.33
C GLY A 31 -2.13 9.54 -8.07
N SER A 32 -1.86 10.48 -7.14
CA SER A 32 -0.48 10.81 -6.76
C SER A 32 0.09 9.74 -5.83
N LEU A 33 1.37 9.37 -6.02
CA LEU A 33 2.05 8.42 -5.14
C LEU A 33 2.18 9.00 -3.73
N ALA A 34 1.56 8.33 -2.76
CA ALA A 34 1.65 8.67 -1.35
C ALA A 34 2.73 7.84 -0.63
N ASP A 35 2.85 6.54 -0.97
CA ASP A 35 3.90 5.66 -0.43
C ASP A 35 4.13 4.42 -1.32
N LEU A 36 5.35 3.89 -1.31
CA LEU A 36 5.70 2.60 -1.91
C LEU A 36 5.67 1.54 -0.82
N LEU A 37 4.64 0.70 -0.82
CA LEU A 37 4.39 -0.25 0.26
C LEU A 37 5.23 -1.53 0.12
N VAL A 38 5.33 -2.05 -1.11
CA VAL A 38 6.14 -3.24 -1.43
C VAL A 38 6.82 -3.01 -2.79
N ASN A 39 8.06 -3.46 -2.93
CA ASN A 39 8.79 -3.51 -4.19
C ASN A 39 9.82 -4.65 -4.14
N GLU A 40 9.35 -5.87 -4.38
CA GLU A 40 10.13 -7.09 -4.23
C GLU A 40 10.03 -7.98 -5.47
N ILE A 41 10.98 -8.90 -5.62
CA ILE A 41 10.95 -9.92 -6.68
C ILE A 41 10.71 -11.28 -6.06
N GLY A 42 9.67 -11.97 -6.52
CA GLY A 42 9.31 -13.31 -6.10
C GLY A 42 8.20 -13.36 -5.05
N SER A 43 8.18 -14.47 -4.31
CA SER A 43 7.21 -14.67 -3.23
C SER A 43 7.44 -13.68 -2.10
N TYR A 44 6.37 -13.12 -1.55
CA TYR A 44 6.44 -12.15 -0.48
C TYR A 44 5.40 -12.43 0.59
N GLU A 45 5.81 -12.33 1.85
CA GLU A 45 4.91 -12.33 3.01
C GLU A 45 5.47 -11.35 4.03
N GLY A 46 4.69 -10.34 4.38
CA GLY A 46 5.16 -9.28 5.26
C GLY A 46 4.12 -8.21 5.54
N SER A 47 4.49 -7.25 6.37
CA SER A 47 3.62 -6.13 6.73
C SER A 47 4.40 -4.82 6.78
N LYS A 48 3.70 -3.71 6.50
CA LYS A 48 4.23 -2.34 6.62
C LYS A 48 3.25 -1.50 7.43
N ALA A 49 3.76 -0.80 8.45
CA ALA A 49 3.00 0.21 9.17
C ALA A 49 3.22 1.59 8.54
N VAL A 50 2.13 2.30 8.28
CA VAL A 50 2.13 3.61 7.63
C VAL A 50 1.46 4.63 8.56
N GLY A 51 2.16 5.71 8.86
CA GLY A 51 1.61 6.84 9.58
C GLY A 51 0.86 7.76 8.62
N ILE A 52 -0.39 8.04 8.94
CA ILE A 52 -1.27 8.94 8.19
C ILE A 52 -1.43 10.21 9.02
N GLN A 53 -1.03 11.35 8.48
CA GLN A 53 -1.03 12.61 9.21
C GLN A 53 -1.40 13.76 8.28
N GLN A 54 -2.29 14.65 8.73
CA GLN A 54 -2.64 15.84 7.95
C GLN A 54 -1.44 16.80 7.86
N GLY A 55 -1.12 17.26 6.67
CA GLY A 55 0.02 18.18 6.46
C GLY A 55 1.37 17.51 6.64
N ALA A 56 1.44 16.18 6.51
CA ALA A 56 2.70 15.45 6.55
C ALA A 56 3.64 15.95 5.44
N LEU A 57 4.92 16.13 5.77
CA LEU A 57 5.93 16.48 4.76
C LEU A 57 6.21 15.32 3.81
N PHE A 58 6.03 14.08 4.29
CA PHE A 58 6.18 12.83 3.56
C PHE A 58 5.12 11.83 4.04
N GLY A 59 4.61 11.00 3.13
CA GLY A 59 3.60 9.98 3.42
C GLY A 59 2.17 10.43 3.09
N PRO A 60 1.17 9.56 3.35
CA PRO A 60 -0.23 9.84 3.05
C PRO A 60 -0.86 10.82 4.05
N GLU A 61 -1.78 11.63 3.55
CA GLU A 61 -2.71 12.41 4.38
C GLU A 61 -4.00 11.61 4.62
N PRO A 62 -4.84 11.97 5.61
CA PRO A 62 -6.15 11.34 5.78
C PRO A 62 -7.04 11.54 4.54
N GLY A 63 -7.77 10.51 4.12
CA GLY A 63 -8.67 10.59 2.98
C GLY A 63 -8.83 9.31 2.19
N ILE A 64 -9.41 9.42 1.00
CA ILE A 64 -9.64 8.27 0.12
C ILE A 64 -8.35 7.95 -0.64
N HIS A 65 -7.98 6.68 -0.64
CA HIS A 65 -6.78 6.15 -1.27
C HIS A 65 -7.09 4.98 -2.20
N LEU A 66 -6.12 4.67 -3.05
CA LEU A 66 -6.12 3.54 -3.97
C LEU A 66 -4.84 2.74 -3.78
N LEU A 67 -4.92 1.43 -4.01
CA LEU A 67 -3.73 0.61 -4.23
C LEU A 67 -3.56 0.36 -5.72
N ASN A 68 -2.38 0.69 -6.25
CA ASN A 68 -1.94 0.24 -7.56
C ASN A 68 -1.01 -0.96 -7.38
N ILE A 69 -1.35 -2.07 -8.02
CA ILE A 69 -0.74 -3.37 -7.73
C ILE A 69 -0.22 -3.97 -9.03
N THR A 70 1.08 -4.26 -9.06
CA THR A 70 1.72 -5.07 -10.10
C THR A 70 2.16 -6.39 -9.49
N ALA A 71 1.66 -7.50 -10.01
CA ALA A 71 1.95 -8.85 -9.52
C ALA A 71 1.89 -9.86 -10.68
N ASP A 72 2.76 -10.87 -10.67
CA ASP A 72 2.69 -12.00 -11.62
C ASP A 72 1.96 -13.24 -11.07
N GLY A 73 1.81 -13.34 -9.75
CA GLY A 73 1.10 -14.42 -9.06
C GLY A 73 -0.19 -13.98 -8.36
N ASN A 74 -0.76 -14.87 -7.55
CA ASN A 74 -1.82 -14.53 -6.63
C ASN A 74 -1.28 -13.60 -5.55
N TRP A 75 -2.14 -12.71 -5.07
CA TRP A 75 -1.81 -11.81 -3.99
C TRP A 75 -3.01 -11.56 -3.10
N SER A 76 -2.73 -11.17 -1.86
CA SER A 76 -3.74 -10.65 -0.95
C SER A 76 -3.18 -9.50 -0.13
N ILE A 77 -4.05 -8.57 0.24
CA ILE A 77 -3.71 -7.42 1.07
C ILE A 77 -4.80 -7.26 2.12
N THR A 78 -4.40 -7.19 3.38
CA THR A 78 -5.27 -6.84 4.51
C THR A 78 -4.84 -5.48 5.04
N ILE A 79 -5.81 -4.65 5.39
CA ILE A 79 -5.60 -3.28 5.89
C ILE A 79 -6.28 -3.20 7.26
N GLU A 80 -5.52 -2.80 8.28
CA GLU A 80 -5.94 -2.70 9.68
C GLU A 80 -5.71 -1.31 10.26
#